data_AF-A0A1Q6G448-F1
#
_entry.id   AF-A0A1Q6G448-F1
#
_cell.length_a   1.000
_cell.length_b   1.000
_cell.length_c   1.000
_cell.angle_alpha   90.00
_cell.angle_beta   90.00
_cell.angle_gamma   90.00
#
_symmetry.space_group_name_H-M   'P 1'
#
loop_
_entity.id
_entity.type
_entity.pdbx_description
1 polymer ?
#
loop_
_entity_poly.entity_id
_entity_poly.type
_entity_poly.pdbx_seq_one_letter_code
_entity_poly.pdbx_strand_id
1 'polypeptide(L)'
;MFRKIRQHKKQWLSILTLVILSVYLYQKSRPTVIFHTYKESGYLGKVSTFSGSIDKLYIKNHISQYRMPHIWNWDGKDEIAFFTKNHNILLMKEDMDFWKLDVYLDENGYYKKHTIKKYFW
;
A
#
# COMPACT_ATOMS: atom_id res chain seq x y z
N MET A 1 -37.36 5.98 -31.60
CA MET A 1 -37.14 6.36 -30.18
C MET A 1 -36.38 5.28 -29.37
N PHE A 2 -36.77 4.00 -29.43
CA PHE A 2 -36.13 2.90 -28.68
C PHE A 2 -34.63 2.64 -28.95
N ARG A 3 -34.16 2.87 -30.18
CA ARG A 3 -32.76 2.63 -30.58
C ARG A 3 -31.76 3.61 -29.91
N LYS A 4 -32.18 4.88 -29.74
CA LYS A 4 -31.43 5.91 -28.99
C LYS A 4 -31.33 5.57 -27.49
N ILE A 5 -32.43 5.11 -26.88
CA ILE A 5 -32.46 4.70 -25.46
C ILE A 5 -31.56 3.47 -25.22
N ARG A 6 -31.56 2.51 -26.14
CA ARG A 6 -30.70 1.31 -26.08
C ARG A 6 -29.21 1.67 -26.23
N GLN A 7 -28.86 2.63 -27.09
CA GLN A 7 -27.47 3.13 -27.22
C GLN A 7 -27.01 3.88 -25.97
N HIS A 8 -27.84 4.77 -25.41
CA HIS A 8 -27.52 5.45 -24.16
C HIS A 8 -27.28 4.47 -23.00
N LYS A 9 -28.15 3.47 -22.83
CA LYS A 9 -27.93 2.42 -21.80
C LYS A 9 -26.59 1.68 -22.00
N LYS A 10 -26.22 1.38 -23.26
CA LYS A 10 -24.96 0.69 -23.58
C LYS A 10 -23.73 1.56 -23.29
N GLN A 11 -23.80 2.87 -23.55
CA GLN A 11 -22.76 3.83 -23.17
C GLN A 11 -22.60 3.94 -21.65
N TRP A 12 -23.70 4.05 -20.90
CA TRP A 12 -23.64 4.11 -19.43
C TRP A 12 -23.03 2.85 -18.81
N LEU A 13 -23.38 1.66 -19.31
CA LEU A 13 -22.74 0.40 -18.90
C LEU A 13 -21.24 0.36 -19.24
N SER A 14 -20.85 0.88 -20.41
CA SER A 14 -19.43 0.98 -20.80
C SER A 14 -18.64 1.92 -19.90
N ILE A 15 -19.23 3.05 -19.49
CA ILE A 15 -18.60 4.00 -18.56
C ILE A 15 -18.46 3.37 -17.18
N LEU A 16 -19.52 2.72 -16.70
CA LEU A 16 -19.51 2.05 -15.39
C LEU A 16 -18.43 0.95 -15.32
N THR A 17 -18.34 0.12 -16.35
CA THR A 17 -17.31 -0.92 -16.44
C THR A 17 -15.90 -0.34 -16.47
N LEU A 18 -15.68 0.76 -17.20
CA LEU A 18 -14.40 1.47 -17.22
C LEU A 18 -14.02 1.97 -15.81
N VAL A 19 -14.96 2.57 -15.08
CA VAL A 19 -14.72 3.06 -13.71
C VAL A 19 -14.36 1.91 -12.77
N ILE A 20 -15.10 0.80 -12.80
CA ILE A 20 -14.82 -0.38 -11.97
C ILE A 20 -13.44 -0.94 -12.28
N LEU A 21 -13.08 -1.04 -13.56
CA LEU A 21 -11.79 -1.54 -13.98
C LEU A 21 -10.64 -0.62 -13.53
N SER A 22 -10.82 0.70 -13.65
CA SER A 22 -9.84 1.69 -13.18
C SER A 22 -9.63 1.62 -11.68
N VAL A 23 -10.70 1.51 -10.90
CA VAL A 23 -10.62 1.34 -9.43
C VAL A 23 -9.92 0.03 -9.07
N TYR A 24 -10.23 -1.06 -9.77
CA TYR A 24 -9.59 -2.36 -9.55
C TYR A 24 -8.09 -2.30 -9.86
N LEU A 25 -7.72 -1.72 -11.00
CA LEU A 25 -6.32 -1.53 -11.40
C LEU A 25 -5.57 -0.68 -10.38
N TYR A 26 -6.17 0.44 -9.94
CA TYR A 26 -5.60 1.30 -8.91
C TYR A 26 -5.36 0.55 -7.60
N GLN A 27 -6.34 -0.23 -7.12
CA GLN A 27 -6.17 -1.01 -5.89
C GLN A 27 -5.07 -2.07 -6.01
N LYS A 28 -4.98 -2.71 -7.18
CA LYS A 28 -3.93 -3.70 -7.46
C LYS A 28 -2.56 -3.03 -7.51
N SER A 29 -2.49 -1.80 -8.01
CA SER A 29 -1.29 -0.98 -8.16
C SER A 29 -0.91 -0.13 -6.97
N ARG A 30 -1.46 -0.38 -5.78
CA ARG A 30 -1.03 0.32 -4.58
C ARG A 30 0.37 -0.15 -4.13
N PRO A 31 1.28 0.78 -3.79
CA PRO A 31 2.53 0.45 -3.15
C PRO A 31 2.27 -0.44 -1.94
N THR A 32 3.10 -1.46 -1.81
CA THR A 32 2.92 -2.48 -0.79
C THR A 32 4.24 -2.75 -0.10
N VAL A 33 4.23 -2.72 1.23
CA VAL A 33 5.37 -3.13 2.05
C VAL A 33 5.15 -4.56 2.53
N ILE A 34 6.16 -5.40 2.40
CA ILE A 34 6.13 -6.77 2.88
C ILE A 34 7.26 -6.95 3.89
N PHE A 35 6.91 -7.28 5.12
CA PHE A 35 7.85 -7.64 6.16
C PHE A 35 8.09 -9.14 6.15
N HIS A 36 9.35 -9.52 5.96
CA HIS A 36 9.84 -10.89 6.10
C HIS A 36 10.49 -11.01 7.46
N THR A 37 9.92 -11.82 8.35
CA THR A 37 10.39 -12.02 9.72
C THR A 37 10.43 -13.50 10.04
N TYR A 38 11.31 -13.92 10.94
CA TYR A 38 11.35 -15.29 11.43
C TYR A 38 10.43 -15.50 12.65
N LYS A 39 9.73 -14.44 13.10
CA LYS A 39 8.80 -14.49 14.23
C LYS A 39 7.40 -14.90 13.76
N GLU A 40 6.76 -15.81 14.48
CA GLU A 40 5.43 -16.31 14.10
C GLU A 40 4.30 -15.29 14.31
N SER A 41 4.37 -14.48 15.36
CA SER A 41 3.39 -13.42 15.61
C SER A 41 3.94 -12.36 16.57
N GLY A 42 3.37 -11.14 16.53
CA GLY A 42 3.70 -10.11 17.50
C GLY A 42 3.47 -8.69 17.02
N TYR A 43 3.71 -7.72 17.90
CA TYR A 43 3.73 -6.31 17.53
C TYR A 43 5.03 -6.01 16.79
N LEU A 44 4.91 -5.44 15.59
CA LEU A 44 6.06 -5.00 14.81
C LEU A 44 6.23 -3.50 14.92
N GLY A 45 5.13 -2.75 14.95
CA GLY A 45 5.21 -1.32 14.82
C GLY A 45 3.90 -0.59 14.80
N LYS A 46 3.97 0.67 14.40
CA LYS A 46 2.79 1.45 14.01
C LYS A 46 3.06 2.08 12.65
N VAL A 47 1.99 2.36 11.93
CA VAL A 47 1.93 3.21 10.75
C VAL A 47 1.28 4.49 11.22
N SER A 48 1.97 5.62 11.07
CA SER A 48 1.39 6.93 11.39
C SER A 48 1.33 7.78 10.13
N THR A 49 0.17 8.38 9.86
CA THR A 49 0.04 9.50 8.91
C THR A 49 0.12 10.83 9.66
N PHE A 50 0.44 11.92 8.96
CA PHE A 50 0.46 13.27 9.55
C PHE A 50 -0.93 13.72 10.04
N SER A 51 -2.00 13.22 9.39
CA SER A 51 -3.39 13.38 9.83
C SER A 51 -3.74 12.63 11.12
N GLY A 52 -2.78 11.96 11.76
CA GLY A 52 -2.93 11.35 13.09
C GLY A 52 -3.53 9.94 13.08
N SER A 53 -3.68 9.30 11.92
CA SER A 53 -4.10 7.89 11.88
C SER A 53 -2.94 7.01 12.31
N ILE A 54 -3.12 6.25 13.40
CA ILE A 54 -2.13 5.32 13.94
C ILE A 54 -2.69 3.90 13.81
N ASP A 55 -2.23 3.17 12.80
CA ASP A 55 -2.53 1.75 12.67
C ASP A 55 -1.42 0.92 13.30
N LYS A 56 -1.76 0.03 14.23
CA LYS A 56 -0.79 -0.91 14.79
C LYS A 56 -0.45 -1.97 13.74
N LEU A 57 0.84 -2.11 13.46
CA LEU A 57 1.41 -3.10 12.58
C LEU A 57 1.72 -4.37 13.38
N TYR A 58 0.98 -5.43 13.11
CA TYR A 58 1.18 -6.73 13.71
C TYR A 58 1.76 -7.71 12.70
N ILE A 59 2.71 -8.52 13.15
CA ILE A 59 3.16 -9.71 12.45
C ILE A 59 2.10 -10.79 12.62
N LYS A 60 1.64 -11.31 11.49
CA LYS A 60 0.80 -12.50 11.42
C LYS A 60 1.51 -13.47 10.47
N ASN A 61 2.25 -14.42 11.04
CA ASN A 61 3.18 -15.35 10.36
C ASN A 61 4.49 -14.70 9.90
N HIS A 62 5.40 -15.54 9.39
CA HIS A 62 6.74 -15.15 8.92
C HIS A 62 6.75 -14.11 7.78
N ILE A 63 5.63 -13.90 7.09
CA ILE A 63 5.47 -12.86 6.06
C ILE A 63 4.22 -12.05 6.36
N SER A 64 4.38 -10.74 6.53
CA SER A 64 3.27 -9.80 6.78
C SER A 64 3.23 -8.71 5.71
N GLN A 65 2.06 -8.53 5.08
CA GLN A 65 1.86 -7.61 3.96
C GLN A 65 1.02 -6.41 4.37
N TYR A 66 1.50 -5.20 4.06
CA TYR A 66 0.80 -3.94 4.31
C TYR A 66 0.69 -3.13 3.02
N ARG A 67 -0.56 -2.86 2.58
CA ARG A 67 -0.83 -1.99 1.43
C ARG A 67 -0.99 -0.56 1.90
N MET A 68 -0.30 0.38 1.26
CA MET A 68 -0.45 1.81 1.58
C MET A 68 -1.88 2.26 1.41
N PRO A 69 -2.42 3.16 2.27
CA PRO A 69 -3.75 3.75 2.12
C PRO A 69 -3.92 4.42 0.75
N HIS A 70 -5.15 4.83 0.42
CA HIS A 70 -5.40 5.49 -0.87
C HIS A 70 -4.62 6.81 -0.95
N ILE A 71 -3.61 6.86 -1.83
CA ILE A 71 -2.62 7.95 -1.95
C ILE A 71 -3.20 9.20 -2.64
N TRP A 72 -4.34 9.07 -3.32
CA TRP A 72 -5.01 10.19 -4.00
C TRP A 72 -5.34 11.38 -3.08
N ASN A 73 -5.55 11.12 -1.79
CA ASN A 73 -5.83 12.16 -0.78
C ASN A 73 -4.57 12.64 -0.06
N TRP A 74 -3.39 12.21 -0.50
CA TRP A 74 -2.14 12.53 0.18
C TRP A 74 -1.58 13.85 -0.34
N ASP A 75 -1.16 14.73 0.56
CA ASP A 75 -0.31 15.88 0.25
C ASP A 75 1.17 15.45 0.10
N GLY A 76 2.01 16.25 -0.55
CA GLY A 76 3.46 15.99 -0.67
C GLY A 76 4.16 15.82 0.67
N LYS A 77 3.59 16.41 1.73
CA LYS A 77 4.09 16.34 3.11
C LYS A 77 3.54 15.15 3.90
N ASP A 78 2.66 14.34 3.31
CA ASP A 78 2.20 13.14 3.99
C ASP A 78 3.30 12.08 4.01
N GLU A 79 3.49 11.54 5.20
CA GLU A 79 4.53 10.58 5.51
C GLU A 79 3.92 9.31 6.10
N ILE A 80 4.59 8.19 5.86
CA ILE A 80 4.33 6.93 6.56
C ILE A 80 5.58 6.56 7.32
N ALA A 81 5.46 6.57 8.63
CA ALA A 81 6.47 6.00 9.49
C ALA A 81 6.12 4.55 9.83
N PHE A 82 7.03 3.62 9.56
CA PHE A 82 7.06 2.28 10.13
C PHE A 82 8.07 2.25 11.27
N PHE A 83 7.59 1.96 12.46
CA PHE A 83 8.45 1.80 13.62
C PHE A 83 8.73 0.32 13.82
N THR A 84 9.98 -0.09 13.88
CA THR A 84 10.36 -1.44 14.31
C THR A 84 11.28 -1.34 15.54
N LYS A 85 11.59 -2.46 16.18
CA LYS A 85 12.50 -2.46 17.34
C LYS A 85 13.87 -1.96 16.86
N ASN A 86 14.26 -0.75 17.28
CA ASN A 86 15.52 -0.07 16.96
C ASN A 86 15.75 0.34 15.49
N HIS A 87 14.73 0.35 14.63
CA HIS A 87 14.83 0.93 13.29
C HIS A 87 13.52 1.57 12.86
N ASN A 88 13.61 2.78 12.31
CA ASN A 88 12.47 3.54 11.83
C ASN A 88 12.64 3.73 10.34
N ILE A 89 11.61 3.35 9.57
CA ILE A 89 11.53 3.66 8.16
C ILE A 89 10.52 4.78 8.04
N LEU A 90 10.95 5.94 7.56
CA LEU A 90 10.07 7.03 7.19
C LEU A 90 10.00 7.05 5.67
N LEU A 91 8.79 6.98 5.11
CA LEU A 91 8.54 7.12 3.69
C LEU A 91 7.72 8.38 3.46
N MET A 92 8.28 9.35 2.78
CA MET A 92 7.51 10.49 2.28
C MET A 92 6.72 10.05 1.04
N LYS A 93 5.67 10.80 0.67
CA LYS A 93 4.92 10.55 -0.57
C LYS A 93 5.84 10.46 -1.80
N GLU A 94 6.90 11.27 -1.84
CA GLU A 94 7.88 11.30 -2.93
C GLU A 94 8.74 10.03 -2.98
N ASP A 95 8.99 9.38 -1.83
CA ASP A 95 9.74 8.13 -1.74
C ASP A 95 8.90 6.90 -2.13
N MET A 96 7.58 7.06 -2.32
CA MET A 96 6.67 5.99 -2.72
C MET A 96 6.70 5.69 -4.22
N ASP A 97 7.87 5.77 -4.85
CA ASP A 97 8.10 5.46 -6.27
C ASP A 97 8.16 3.95 -6.57
N PHE A 98 7.61 3.12 -5.67
CA PHE A 98 7.72 1.67 -5.72
C PHE A 98 6.39 0.94 -5.76
N TRP A 99 6.36 -0.16 -6.51
CA TRP A 99 5.27 -1.13 -6.47
C TRP A 99 5.33 -1.98 -5.19
N LYS A 100 6.54 -2.43 -4.84
CA LYS A 100 6.76 -3.31 -3.68
C LYS A 100 8.05 -2.96 -2.95
N LEU A 101 7.98 -2.87 -1.62
CA LEU A 101 9.12 -2.74 -0.72
C LEU A 101 9.17 -3.98 0.18
N ASP A 102 10.15 -4.85 -0.03
CA ASP A 102 10.40 -6.00 0.83
C ASP A 102 11.37 -5.60 1.94
N VAL A 103 10.96 -5.69 3.20
CA VAL A 103 11.76 -5.39 4.39
C VAL A 103 12.07 -6.69 5.10
N TYR A 104 13.35 -7.01 5.25
CA TYR A 104 13.82 -8.24 5.88
C TYR A 104 14.26 -7.95 7.31
N LEU A 105 13.66 -8.66 8.25
CA LEU A 105 13.95 -8.60 9.67
C LEU A 105 14.64 -9.88 10.12
N ASP A 106 15.43 -9.81 11.19
CA ASP A 106 15.99 -10.98 11.85
C ASP A 106 15.00 -11.64 12.82
N GLU A 107 15.47 -12.68 13.52
CA GLU A 107 14.69 -13.45 14.51
C GLU A 107 14.21 -12.60 15.70
N ASN A 108 14.92 -11.53 16.01
CA ASN A 108 14.59 -10.62 17.09
C ASN A 108 13.74 -9.43 16.62
N GLY A 109 13.43 -9.35 15.32
CA GLY A 109 12.67 -8.28 14.69
C GLY A 109 13.51 -7.04 14.31
N TYR A 110 14.84 -7.16 14.26
CA TYR A 110 15.73 -6.08 13.83
C TYR A 110 15.83 -6.00 12.31
N TYR A 111 15.92 -4.78 11.79
CA TYR A 111 16.14 -4.53 10.37
C TYR A 111 17.48 -5.14 9.90
N LYS A 112 17.43 -5.93 8.83
CA LYS A 112 18.62 -6.45 8.13
C LYS A 112 18.87 -5.70 6.81
N LYS A 113 17.85 -5.63 5.96
CA LYS A 113 17.93 -5.01 4.63
C LYS A 113 16.53 -4.78 4.06
N HIS A 114 16.45 -4.01 2.97
CA HIS A 114 15.26 -3.92 2.16
C HIS A 114 15.55 -4.12 0.67
N THR A 115 14.50 -4.36 -0.11
CA THR A 115 14.55 -4.46 -1.58
C THR A 115 13.36 -3.74 -2.16
N ILE A 116 13.59 -2.94 -3.20
CA ILE A 116 12.58 -2.13 -3.87
C ILE A 116 12.31 -2.71 -5.25
N LYS A 117 11.03 -2.82 -5.60
CA LYS A 117 10.56 -3.07 -6.97
C LYS A 117 9.77 -1.85 -7.43
N LYS A 118 10.33 -1.10 -8.37
CA LYS A 118 9.74 0.12 -8.93
C LYS A 118 8.62 -0.17 -9.94
N TYR A 119 7.79 0.82 -10.21
CA TYR A 119 6.72 0.74 -11.23
C TYR A 119 7.28 0.61 -12.65
N PHE A 120 8.39 1.29 -12.92
CA PHE A 120 9.11 1.28 -14.19
C PHE A 120 10.62 1.19 -13.91
N TRP A 121 11.35 0.57 -14.84
CA TRP A 121 12.78 0.24 -14.74
C TRP A 121 13.65 1.49 -14.83
#